data_AF-A0A6S7J529-F1
#
_entry.id   AF-A0A6S7J529-F1
#
_cell.length_a   1.000
_cell.length_b   1.000
_cell.length_c   1.000
_cell.angle_alpha   90.00
_cell.angle_beta   90.00
_cell.angle_gamma   90.00
#
_symmetry.space_group_name_H-M   'P 1'
#
loop_
_entity.id
_entity.type
_entity.pdbx_description
1 polymer ?
#
loop_
_entity_poly.entity_id
_entity_poly.type
_entity_poly.pdbx_seq_one_letter_code
_entity_poly.pdbx_strand_id
1 'polypeptide(L)' 'KQRVTVDGTVTNFVNINRGVPQGTVLGPFLFSLMVNDIEAKHPQTNNLVTFADDLTVSVPVTSSGDSALDE' A
#
# COMPACT_ATOMS: atom_id res chain seq x y z
N LYS A 1 5.98 -7.24 -19.57
CA LYS A 1 7.40 -7.49 -19.22
C LYS A 1 7.90 -6.29 -18.44
N GLN A 2 8.74 -6.47 -17.44
CA GLN A 2 9.34 -5.37 -16.66
C GLN A 2 10.85 -5.60 -16.49
N ARG A 3 11.57 -4.54 -16.16
CA ARG A 3 12.99 -4.54 -15.78
C ARG A 3 13.22 -3.43 -14.76
N VAL A 4 14.33 -3.47 -14.04
CA VAL A 4 14.70 -2.47 -13.03
C VAL A 4 16.05 -1.83 -13.39
N THR A 5 16.20 -0.54 -13.09
CA THR A 5 17.47 0.19 -13.18
C THR A 5 17.81 0.76 -11.82
N VAL A 6 19.01 0.49 -11.31
CA VAL A 6 19.55 1.04 -10.06
C VAL A 6 21.00 1.43 -10.29
N ASP A 7 21.39 2.65 -9.96
CA ASP A 7 22.77 3.16 -10.06
C ASP A 7 23.46 2.86 -11.39
N GLY A 8 22.73 3.04 -12.50
CA GLY A 8 23.22 2.79 -13.86
C GLY A 8 23.29 1.31 -14.27
N THR A 9 23.05 0.38 -13.35
CA THR A 9 22.93 -1.06 -13.65
C THR A 9 21.51 -1.39 -14.10
N VAL A 10 21.36 -2.10 -15.22
CA VAL A 10 20.06 -2.43 -15.83
C VAL A 10 19.88 -3.94 -15.89
N THR A 11 18.74 -4.44 -15.40
CA THR A 11 18.42 -5.87 -15.49
C THR A 11 17.86 -6.26 -16.87
N ASN A 12 17.92 -7.55 -17.20
CA ASN A 12 17.16 -8.10 -18.33
C ASN A 12 15.65 -7.95 -18.10
N PHE A 13 14.89 -7.95 -19.19
CA PHE A 13 13.43 -8.00 -19.12
C PHE A 13 12.94 -9.34 -18.58
N VAL A 14 11.97 -9.31 -17.68
CA VAL A 14 11.32 -10.49 -17.10
C VAL A 14 9.83 -10.49 -17.44
N ASN A 15 9.27 -11.68 -17.65
CA ASN A 15 7.82 -11.86 -17.81
C ASN A 15 7.15 -11.70 -16.45
N ILE A 16 6.08 -10.91 -16.41
CA ILE A 16 5.29 -10.67 -15.20
C ILE A 16 4.05 -11.57 -15.24
N ASN A 17 3.86 -12.38 -14.22
CA ASN A 17 2.78 -13.35 -14.07
C ASN A 17 1.97 -13.12 -12.77
N ARG A 18 2.09 -11.93 -12.18
CA ARG A 18 1.48 -11.49 -10.93
C ARG A 18 1.09 -10.02 -11.03
N GLY A 19 0.12 -9.61 -10.22
CA GLY A 19 -0.42 -8.25 -10.24
C GLY A 19 -1.37 -7.99 -11.42
N VAL A 20 -1.77 -6.73 -11.57
CA VAL A 20 -2.65 -6.27 -12.64
C VAL A 20 -1.87 -5.38 -13.62
N PRO A 21 -2.04 -5.54 -14.94
CA PRO A 21 -1.36 -4.66 -15.90
C PRO A 21 -1.94 -3.23 -15.83
N GLN A 22 -1.05 -2.23 -15.77
CA GLN A 22 -1.44 -0.82 -15.77
C GLN A 22 -2.14 -0.45 -17.08
N GLY A 23 -3.19 0.38 -16.98
CA GLY A 23 -3.98 0.82 -18.14
C GLY A 23 -5.07 -0.16 -18.57
N THR A 24 -5.26 -1.27 -17.83
CA THR A 24 -6.40 -2.16 -18.06
C THR A 24 -7.66 -1.60 -17.41
N VAL A 25 -8.81 -1.76 -18.08
CA VAL A 25 -10.11 -1.28 -17.57
C VAL A 25 -10.47 -1.96 -16.24
N LEU A 26 -10.17 -3.26 -16.11
CA LEU A 26 -10.44 -4.03 -14.90
C LEU A 26 -9.34 -3.92 -13.83
N GLY A 27 -8.18 -3.37 -14.17
CA GLY A 27 -7.04 -3.27 -13.26
C GLY A 27 -7.36 -2.60 -11.93
N PRO A 28 -7.98 -1.39 -11.93
CA PRO A 28 -8.38 -0.71 -10.70
C PRO A 28 -9.34 -1.53 -9.83
N PHE A 29 -10.35 -2.16 -10.44
CA PHE A 29 -11.31 -2.98 -9.70
C PHE A 29 -10.66 -4.21 -9.06
N LEU A 30 -9.82 -4.93 -9.81
CA LEU A 30 -9.09 -6.09 -9.30
C LEU A 30 -8.08 -5.70 -8.22
N PHE A 31 -7.46 -4.52 -8.35
CA PHE A 31 -6.60 -3.98 -7.32
C PHE A 31 -7.38 -3.64 -6.04
N SER A 32 -8.53 -2.97 -6.15
CA SER A 32 -9.40 -2.70 -4.99
C SER A 32 -9.87 -3.98 -4.30
N LEU A 33 -10.22 -5.03 -5.05
CA LEU A 33 -10.54 -6.35 -4.47
C LEU A 33 -9.36 -6.95 -3.70
N MET A 34 -8.15 -6.84 -4.24
CA MET A 34 -6.93 -7.36 -3.60
C MET A 34 -6.66 -6.71 -2.24
N VAL A 35 -6.87 -5.39 -2.12
CA VAL A 35 -6.61 -4.63 -0.89
C VAL A 35 -7.80 -4.58 0.07
N ASN A 36 -8.97 -5.08 -0.33
CA ASN A 36 -10.19 -4.99 0.46
C ASN A 36 -10.13 -5.77 1.78
N ASP A 37 -9.33 -6.84 1.83
CA ASP A 37 -9.15 -7.65 3.04
C ASP A 37 -8.17 -7.02 4.04
N ILE A 38 -7.61 -5.84 3.74
CA ILE A 38 -6.74 -5.11 4.66
C ILE A 38 -7.60 -4.42 5.73
N GLU A 39 -7.47 -4.90 6.96
CA GLU A 39 -8.19 -4.37 8.11
C GLU A 39 -7.22 -3.91 9.22
N ALA A 40 -7.64 -2.94 10.02
CA ALA A 40 -6.89 -2.55 11.21
C ALA A 40 -6.87 -3.71 12.20
N LYS A 41 -5.69 -4.03 12.76
CA LYS A 41 -5.56 -5.07 13.79
C LYS A 41 -6.37 -4.76 15.06
N HIS A 42 -6.56 -3.48 15.37
CA HIS A 42 -7.30 -2.99 16.53
C HIS A 42 -8.32 -1.93 16.08
N PRO A 43 -9.40 -2.33 15.41
CA PRO A 43 -10.34 -1.38 14.78
C PRO A 43 -11.15 -0.56 15.80
N GLN A 44 -11.17 -0.97 17.08
CA GLN A 44 -11.82 -0.23 18.16
C GLN A 44 -11.01 0.97 18.63
N THR A 45 -9.68 0.96 18.43
CA THR A 45 -8.78 2.03 18.88
C THR A 45 -8.18 2.79 17.71
N ASN A 46 -7.89 2.11 16.61
CA ASN A 46 -7.20 2.68 15.46
C ASN A 46 -8.17 2.78 14.29
N ASN A 47 -8.20 3.94 13.65
CA ASN A 47 -9.00 4.15 12.46
C ASN A 47 -8.16 3.85 11.21
N LEU A 48 -8.67 3.01 10.31
CA LEU A 48 -8.06 2.76 9.00
C LEU A 48 -8.98 3.32 7.92
N VAL A 49 -8.45 4.23 7.12
CA VAL A 49 -9.13 4.82 5.96
C VAL A 49 -8.40 4.36 4.71
N THR A 50 -9.13 3.77 3.77
CA THR A 50 -8.57 3.23 2.52
C THR A 50 -9.20 3.93 1.32
N PHE A 51 -8.40 4.26 0.31
CA PHE A 51 -8.88 4.84 -0.94
C PHE A 51 -7.93 4.48 -2.08
N ALA A 52 -8.39 3.68 -3.05
CA ALA A 52 -7.53 3.15 -4.11
C ALA A 52 -6.26 2.49 -3.53
N ASP A 53 -5.07 3.02 -3.82
CA ASP A 53 -3.78 2.59 -3.29
C ASP A 53 -3.36 3.28 -1.98
N ASP A 54 -4.07 4.31 -1.55
CA ASP A 54 -3.81 5.02 -0.30
C ASP A 54 -4.43 4.30 0.90
N LEU A 55 -3.61 4.10 1.94
CA LEU A 55 -4.01 3.57 3.24
C LEU A 55 -3.54 4.52 4.34
N THR A 56 -4.47 5.09 5.11
CA THR A 56 -4.17 5.98 6.23
C THR A 56 -4.60 5.33 7.54
N VAL A 57 -3.67 5.21 8.49
CA VAL A 57 -3.95 4.73 9.86
C VAL A 57 -3.85 5.89 10.83
N SER A 58 -4.94 6.19 11.54
CA SER A 58 -4.97 7.13 12.65
C SER A 58 -4.93 6.38 13.98
N VAL A 59 -3.97 6.72 14.83
CA VAL A 59 -3.80 6.14 16.17
C VAL A 59 -4.03 7.24 17.21
N PRO A 60 -4.85 7.00 18.24
CA PRO A 60 -5.05 7.96 19.33
C PRO A 60 -3.77 8.08 20.16
N VAL A 61 -3.40 9.32 20.48
CA VAL A 61 -2.30 9.62 21.41
C VAL A 61 -2.88 9.59 22.82
N THR A 62 -2.45 8.64 23.64
CA THR A 62 -2.99 8.44 25.00
C THR A 62 -2.00 8.79 26.10
N SER A 63 -0.71 8.83 25.77
CA SER A 63 0.39 9.24 26.62
C SER A 63 1.35 10.16 25.85
N SER A 64 2.17 10.94 26.55
CA SER A 64 3.19 11.79 25.92
C SER A 64 4.13 10.97 25.03
N GLY A 65 4.50 9.76 25.46
CA GLY A 65 5.33 8.85 24.66
C GLY A 65 4.69 8.31 23.37
N ASP A 66 3.39 8.55 23.13
CA ASP A 66 2.71 8.13 21.89
C ASP A 66 2.81 9.22 20.79
N SER A 67 3.27 10.42 21.14
CA SER A 67 3.42 11.55 20.21
C SER A 67 4.70 11.43 19.40
N ALA A 68 4.59 11.44 18.07
CA ALA A 68 5.76 11.56 17.18
C ALA A 68 6.38 12.98 17.17
N LEU A 69 5.80 13.93 17.92
CA LEU A 69 6.29 15.30 18.09
C LEU A 69 7.06 15.51 19.40
N ASP A 70 7.16 14.47 20.23
CA ASP A 70 8.00 14.50 21.42
C ASP A 70 9.45 14.21 20.97
N GLU A 71 10.18 15.27 20.60
CA GLU A 71 11.66 15.31 20.55
C GLU A 71 12.25 15.62 21.93
#